data_AF-T1C659-F1
#
_entry.id   AF-T1C659-F1
#
_cell.length_a   1.000
_cell.length_b   1.000
_cell.length_c   1.000
_cell.angle_alpha   90.00
_cell.angle_beta   90.00
_cell.angle_gamma   90.00
#
_symmetry.space_group_name_H-M   'P 1'
#
loop_
_entity.id
_entity.type
_entity.pdbx_description
1 polymer ?
#
loop_
_entity_poly.entity_id
_entity_poly.type
_entity_poly.pdbx_seq_one_letter_code
_entity_poly.pdbx_strand_id
1 'polypeptide(L)'
;IDFMLQQSITAPPGLTSGGTQDYILKPALRLINDVQAGTISGTVALSTLQSNSACLNGYSGSGPLPNAHVYVFSGTVTPSSTLAPVVEPEITLSASGSYAYDQPFLLAGSYTLAVACTSTSSTGTTTVAFLPPAGEPATVTANQTATVNF
;
A
#
# COMPACT_ATOMS: atom_id res chain seq x y z
N ILE A 1 10.38 -2.37 -14.38
CA ILE A 1 9.58 -1.14 -14.60
C ILE A 1 8.39 -1.21 -13.67
N ASP A 2 8.17 -0.19 -12.86
CA ASP A 2 7.12 -0.14 -11.84
C ASP A 2 6.25 1.12 -12.04
N PHE A 3 4.93 0.98 -11.88
CA PHE A 3 3.95 2.05 -12.11
C PHE A 3 3.47 2.63 -10.78
N MET A 4 3.78 3.90 -10.56
CA MET A 4 3.48 4.60 -9.31
C MET A 4 2.11 5.27 -9.41
N LEU A 5 1.02 4.54 -9.08
CA LEU A 5 -0.36 5.02 -9.28
C LEU A 5 -0.62 6.39 -8.65
N GLN A 6 -0.22 6.60 -7.39
CA GLN A 6 -0.48 7.85 -6.66
C GLN A 6 0.23 9.06 -7.29
N GLN A 7 1.42 8.84 -7.86
CA GLN A 7 2.15 9.88 -8.60
C GLN A 7 1.62 10.06 -10.03
N SER A 8 0.86 9.09 -10.53
CA SER A 8 0.36 9.05 -11.90
C SER A 8 -1.03 9.65 -12.05
N ILE A 9 -1.74 9.95 -10.97
CA ILE A 9 -3.05 10.61 -11.00
C ILE A 9 -2.88 12.10 -10.71
N THR A 10 -3.47 12.95 -11.56
CA THR A 10 -3.60 14.39 -11.31
C THR A 10 -5.06 14.80 -11.47
N ALA A 11 -5.55 15.68 -10.58
CA ALA A 11 -6.85 16.34 -10.68
C ALA A 11 -6.66 17.83 -10.98
N PRO A 12 -6.59 18.26 -12.25
CA PRO A 12 -6.41 19.66 -12.59
C PRO A 12 -7.64 20.49 -12.17
N PRO A 13 -7.45 21.66 -11.53
CA PRO A 13 -8.55 22.56 -11.23
C PRO A 13 -9.32 22.94 -12.51
N GLY A 14 -10.64 22.79 -12.48
CA GLY A 14 -11.53 23.17 -13.58
C GLY A 14 -11.78 22.09 -14.65
N LEU A 15 -11.09 20.95 -14.57
CA LEU A 15 -11.38 19.80 -15.43
C LEU A 15 -12.54 18.99 -14.83
N THR A 16 -13.74 19.20 -15.35
CA THR A 16 -14.92 18.46 -14.92
C THR A 16 -15.74 17.98 -16.11
N SER A 17 -16.29 16.77 -16.02
CA SER A 17 -17.25 16.22 -16.97
C SER A 17 -18.55 15.93 -16.22
N GLY A 18 -19.66 16.52 -16.68
CA GLY A 18 -20.96 16.37 -16.03
C GLY A 18 -21.03 16.88 -14.58
N GLY A 19 -20.17 17.84 -14.21
CA GLY A 19 -20.09 18.37 -12.84
C GLY A 19 -19.29 17.52 -11.85
N THR A 20 -18.63 16.45 -12.33
CA THR A 20 -17.74 15.59 -11.53
C THR A 20 -16.28 15.90 -11.88
N GLN A 21 -15.37 15.84 -10.89
CA GLN A 21 -13.94 16.02 -11.10
C GLN A 21 -13.39 14.93 -12.03
N ASP A 22 -12.74 15.34 -13.12
CA ASP A 22 -12.02 14.43 -13.99
C ASP A 22 -10.57 14.26 -13.50
N TYR A 23 -10.02 13.07 -13.72
CA TYR A 23 -8.63 12.74 -13.39
C TYR A 23 -7.84 12.46 -14.66
N ILE A 24 -6.66 13.06 -14.78
CA ILE A 24 -5.71 12.75 -15.85
C ILE A 24 -4.68 11.76 -15.33
N LEU A 25 -4.50 10.67 -16.08
CA LEU A 25 -3.39 9.75 -15.88
C LEU A 25 -2.13 10.29 -16.60
N LYS A 26 -1.09 10.60 -15.83
CA LYS A 26 0.26 10.90 -16.29
C LYS A 26 1.21 9.83 -15.77
N PRO A 27 1.42 8.72 -16.48
CA PRO A 27 2.19 7.60 -15.96
C PRO A 27 3.58 8.02 -15.47
N ALA A 28 3.82 7.89 -14.16
CA ALA A 28 5.13 7.99 -13.55
C ALA A 28 5.73 6.58 -13.55
N LEU A 29 6.74 6.38 -14.40
CA LEU A 29 7.49 5.13 -14.49
C LEU A 29 8.76 5.24 -13.66
N ARG A 30 9.00 4.23 -12.82
CA ARG A 30 10.28 4.06 -12.14
C ARG A 30 11.09 2.98 -12.85
N LEU A 31 12.28 3.36 -13.33
CA LEU A 31 13.27 2.43 -13.87
C LEU A 31 14.27 2.10 -12.77
N ILE A 32 14.35 0.83 -12.41
CA ILE A 32 15.27 0.32 -11.40
C ILE A 32 16.17 -0.69 -12.09
N ASN A 33 17.46 -0.62 -11.78
CA ASN A 33 18.38 -1.66 -12.17
C ASN A 33 18.19 -2.85 -11.24
N ASP A 34 17.71 -3.98 -11.78
CA ASP A 34 17.38 -5.18 -11.01
C ASP A 34 18.56 -5.69 -10.16
N VAL A 35 19.80 -5.43 -10.58
CA VAL A 35 21.01 -5.81 -9.83
C VAL A 35 21.08 -5.11 -8.45
N GLN A 36 20.40 -3.97 -8.29
CA GLN A 36 20.36 -3.18 -7.04
C GLN A 36 19.02 -3.29 -6.31
N ALA A 37 18.06 -4.04 -6.86
CA ALA A 37 16.72 -4.15 -6.32
C ALA A 37 16.57 -5.41 -5.45
N GLY A 38 15.77 -5.31 -4.40
CA GLY A 38 15.25 -6.46 -3.65
C GLY A 38 13.72 -6.44 -3.61
N THR A 39 13.18 -7.36 -2.84
CA THR A 39 11.73 -7.56 -2.67
C THR A 39 11.39 -7.49 -1.19
N ILE A 40 10.23 -6.90 -0.86
CA ILE A 40 9.58 -7.13 0.44
C ILE A 40 8.31 -7.91 0.18
N SER A 41 8.12 -9.02 0.88
CA SER A 41 6.89 -9.81 0.79
C SER A 41 6.53 -10.41 2.13
N GLY A 42 5.30 -10.87 2.27
CA GLY A 42 4.88 -11.51 3.50
C GLY A 42 3.39 -11.75 3.56
N THR A 43 2.93 -12.02 4.78
CA THR A 43 1.54 -12.33 5.06
C THR A 43 0.95 -11.36 6.07
N VAL A 44 -0.36 -11.16 5.98
CA VAL A 44 -1.15 -10.41 6.94
C VAL A 44 -2.10 -11.38 7.62
N ALA A 45 -1.99 -11.53 8.93
CA ALA A 45 -2.89 -12.37 9.68
C ALA A 45 -4.33 -11.82 9.61
N LEU A 46 -5.31 -12.73 9.50
CA LEU A 46 -6.72 -12.33 9.53
C LEU A 46 -7.07 -11.59 10.83
N SER A 47 -6.45 -11.95 11.95
CA SER A 47 -6.61 -11.25 13.23
C SER A 47 -6.19 -9.78 13.16
N THR A 48 -5.15 -9.47 12.38
CA THR A 48 -4.67 -8.10 12.20
C THR A 48 -5.66 -7.30 11.37
N LEU A 49 -6.21 -7.87 10.29
CA LEU A 49 -7.30 -7.27 9.53
C LEU A 49 -8.58 -7.09 10.36
N GLN A 50 -8.89 -8.04 11.25
CA GLN A 50 -10.05 -7.98 12.12
C GLN A 50 -9.89 -7.02 13.29
N SER A 51 -8.66 -6.61 13.63
CA SER A 51 -8.40 -5.65 14.70
C SER A 51 -8.95 -4.25 14.39
N ASN A 52 -9.23 -3.97 13.11
CA ASN A 52 -9.91 -2.76 12.68
C ASN A 52 -10.95 -3.10 11.59
N SER A 53 -12.23 -2.87 11.89
CA SER A 53 -13.33 -3.20 10.97
C SER A 53 -13.27 -2.46 9.63
N ALA A 54 -12.55 -1.34 9.54
CA ALA A 54 -12.33 -0.62 8.30
C ALA A 54 -11.62 -1.50 7.25
N CYS A 55 -10.67 -2.35 7.66
CA CYS A 55 -9.88 -3.17 6.73
C CYS A 55 -10.75 -4.13 5.90
N LEU A 56 -11.81 -4.66 6.51
CA LEU A 56 -12.70 -5.67 5.92
C LEU A 56 -14.03 -5.08 5.46
N ASN A 57 -14.23 -3.77 5.57
CA ASN A 57 -15.48 -3.14 5.13
C ASN A 57 -15.66 -3.35 3.62
N GLY A 58 -16.84 -3.81 3.20
CA GLY A 58 -17.13 -4.12 1.79
C GLY A 58 -16.44 -5.37 1.23
N TYR A 59 -15.69 -6.13 2.03
CA TYR A 59 -15.08 -7.38 1.58
C TYR A 59 -16.10 -8.52 1.51
N SER A 60 -16.14 -9.24 0.38
CA SER A 60 -17.11 -10.31 0.11
C SER A 60 -16.60 -11.72 0.42
N GLY A 61 -15.39 -11.85 0.98
CA GLY A 61 -14.78 -13.15 1.30
C GLY A 61 -13.92 -13.74 0.18
N SER A 62 -13.82 -13.08 -0.97
CA SER A 62 -12.93 -13.46 -2.06
C SER A 62 -12.40 -12.24 -2.82
N GLY A 63 -11.23 -12.39 -3.44
CA GLY A 63 -10.58 -11.31 -4.18
C GLY A 63 -9.79 -10.36 -3.28
N PRO A 64 -9.42 -9.18 -3.80
CA PRO A 64 -8.64 -8.21 -3.05
C PRO A 64 -9.45 -7.50 -1.96
N LEU A 65 -8.74 -7.02 -0.94
CA LEU A 65 -9.33 -6.23 0.13
C LEU A 65 -9.51 -4.78 -0.33
N PRO A 66 -10.74 -4.25 -0.45
CA PRO A 66 -10.97 -2.93 -1.03
C PRO A 66 -10.50 -1.77 -0.15
N ASN A 67 -10.32 -2.01 1.16
CA ASN A 67 -10.00 -1.00 2.15
C ASN A 67 -8.72 -1.31 2.92
N ALA A 68 -7.96 -2.33 2.52
CA ALA A 68 -6.72 -2.73 3.20
C ALA A 68 -5.58 -2.94 2.22
N HIS A 69 -4.50 -2.21 2.43
CA HIS A 69 -3.26 -2.30 1.65
C HIS A 69 -2.06 -2.31 2.60
N VAL A 70 -0.92 -2.80 2.13
CA VAL A 70 0.33 -2.59 2.86
C VAL A 70 0.96 -1.31 2.34
N TYR A 71 1.24 -0.36 3.23
CA TYR A 71 1.93 0.89 2.89
C TYR A 71 3.41 0.73 3.20
N VAL A 72 4.27 1.03 2.24
CA VAL A 72 5.73 0.94 2.38
C VAL A 72 6.33 2.33 2.33
N PHE A 73 6.88 2.80 3.45
CA PHE A 73 7.54 4.09 3.59
C PHE A 73 9.07 3.93 3.51
N SER A 74 9.75 4.90 2.92
CA SER A 74 11.22 4.94 2.91
C SER A 74 11.76 5.37 4.28
N GLY A 75 12.78 4.68 4.76
CA GLY A 75 13.46 4.97 6.02
C GLY A 75 12.68 4.50 7.26
N THR A 76 13.20 4.90 8.42
CA THR A 76 12.55 4.68 9.72
C THR A 76 11.62 5.85 10.01
N VAL A 77 10.32 5.61 9.93
CA VAL A 77 9.29 6.63 10.15
C VAL A 77 8.16 6.07 11.02
N THR A 78 7.32 6.94 11.58
CA THR A 78 6.02 6.51 12.11
C THR A 78 4.97 6.69 11.01
N PRO A 79 4.26 5.62 10.57
CA PRO A 79 3.22 5.72 9.55
C PRO A 79 2.18 6.80 9.87
N SER A 80 1.83 7.60 8.85
CA SER A 80 0.86 8.67 8.95
C SER A 80 0.26 8.95 7.57
N SER A 81 -0.99 9.40 7.53
CA SER A 81 -1.66 9.82 6.28
C SER A 81 -1.06 11.08 5.66
N THR A 82 -0.20 11.80 6.41
CA THR A 82 0.56 12.95 5.91
C THR A 82 1.86 12.57 5.20
N LEU A 83 2.28 11.30 5.29
CA LEU A 83 3.46 10.78 4.63
C LEU A 83 3.04 10.05 3.35
N ALA A 84 3.75 10.31 2.26
CA ALA A 84 3.54 9.56 1.02
C ALA A 84 4.28 8.22 1.12
N PRO A 85 3.60 7.07 0.99
CA PRO A 85 4.28 5.80 0.82
C PRO A 85 5.02 5.78 -0.51
N VAL A 86 6.10 5.01 -0.56
CA VAL A 86 6.81 4.75 -1.83
C VAL A 86 5.97 3.83 -2.69
N VAL A 87 5.33 2.84 -2.09
CA VAL A 87 4.48 1.86 -2.78
C VAL A 87 3.39 1.36 -1.83
N GLU A 88 2.27 0.93 -2.41
CA GLU A 88 1.07 0.48 -1.70
C GLU A 88 0.64 -0.90 -2.23
N PRO A 89 1.43 -1.97 -2.02
CA PRO A 89 1.09 -3.31 -2.48
C PRO A 89 -0.29 -3.78 -1.99
N GLU A 90 -1.01 -4.41 -2.90
CA GLU A 90 -2.33 -5.00 -2.66
C GLU A 90 -2.20 -6.25 -1.77
N ILE A 91 -3.14 -6.40 -0.83
CA ILE A 91 -3.28 -7.61 -0.05
C ILE A 91 -4.25 -8.54 -0.77
N THR A 92 -3.77 -9.71 -1.16
CA THR A 92 -4.55 -10.71 -1.90
C THR A 92 -4.71 -11.99 -1.10
N LEU A 93 -5.86 -12.64 -1.22
CA LEU A 93 -6.07 -13.96 -0.66
C LEU A 93 -5.36 -14.99 -1.54
N SER A 94 -4.34 -15.66 -0.98
CA SER A 94 -3.64 -16.73 -1.68
C SER A 94 -4.53 -17.97 -1.85
N ALA A 95 -4.15 -18.85 -2.78
CA ALA A 95 -4.82 -20.14 -2.98
C ALA A 95 -4.81 -21.04 -1.72
N SER A 96 -3.87 -20.80 -0.78
CA SER A 96 -3.80 -21.49 0.51
C SER A 96 -4.68 -20.85 1.60
N GLY A 97 -5.43 -19.79 1.27
CA GLY A 97 -6.29 -19.07 2.21
C GLY A 97 -5.55 -18.05 3.09
N SER A 98 -4.32 -17.67 2.73
CA SER A 98 -3.51 -16.71 3.49
C SER A 98 -3.55 -15.34 2.81
N TYR A 99 -3.74 -14.26 3.55
CA TYR A 99 -3.61 -12.91 2.98
C TYR A 99 -2.13 -12.61 2.79
N ALA A 100 -1.72 -12.37 1.55
CA ALA A 100 -0.33 -12.16 1.16
C ALA A 100 -0.17 -10.89 0.34
N TYR A 101 1.03 -10.33 0.39
CA TYR A 101 1.43 -9.19 -0.41
C TYR A 101 2.86 -9.41 -0.91
N ASP A 102 3.16 -8.85 -2.08
CA ASP A 102 4.48 -8.94 -2.71
C ASP A 102 4.81 -7.58 -3.34
N GLN A 103 5.98 -7.05 -2.99
CA GLN A 103 6.47 -5.78 -3.49
C GLN A 103 7.90 -5.93 -4.00
N PRO A 104 8.07 -6.21 -5.30
CA PRO A 104 9.38 -6.26 -5.93
C PRO A 104 9.89 -4.84 -6.25
N PHE A 105 11.12 -4.79 -6.76
CA PHE A 105 11.76 -3.57 -7.27
C PHE A 105 11.91 -2.47 -6.21
N LEU A 106 12.33 -2.82 -5.00
CA LEU A 106 12.73 -1.85 -3.98
C LEU A 106 14.25 -1.70 -3.98
N LEU A 107 14.75 -0.47 -3.97
CA LEU A 107 16.18 -0.23 -3.85
C LEU A 107 16.68 -0.71 -2.47
N ALA A 108 17.94 -1.13 -2.40
CA ALA A 108 18.53 -1.45 -1.11
C ALA A 108 18.46 -0.26 -0.14
N GLY A 109 18.01 -0.51 1.09
CA GLY A 109 17.75 0.56 2.07
C GLY A 109 16.83 0.12 3.20
N SER A 110 16.59 1.05 4.13
CA SER A 110 15.65 0.86 5.23
C SER A 110 14.25 1.32 4.83
N TYR A 111 13.24 0.60 5.30
CA TYR A 111 11.82 0.87 5.06
C TYR A 111 11.02 0.68 6.34
N THR A 112 9.85 1.30 6.41
CA THR A 112 8.84 1.05 7.44
C THR A 112 7.53 0.66 6.76
N LEU A 113 6.89 -0.40 7.22
CA LEU A 113 5.67 -0.93 6.62
C LEU A 113 4.52 -0.92 7.62
N ALA A 114 3.29 -0.73 7.15
CA ALA A 114 2.10 -0.94 7.97
C ALA A 114 0.92 -1.35 7.10
N VAL A 115 0.00 -2.13 7.67
CA VAL A 115 -1.31 -2.35 7.06
C VAL A 115 -2.14 -1.08 7.24
N ALA A 116 -2.51 -0.44 6.13
CA ALA A 116 -3.33 0.74 6.10
C ALA A 116 -4.78 0.34 5.85
N CYS A 117 -5.66 0.68 6.79
CA CYS A 117 -7.08 0.42 6.71
C CYS A 117 -7.85 1.73 6.52
N THR A 118 -8.47 1.86 5.36
CA THR A 118 -9.13 3.08 4.91
C THR A 118 -10.62 3.03 5.24
N SER A 119 -11.15 4.14 5.75
CA SER A 119 -12.58 4.31 6.00
C SER A 119 -13.02 5.68 5.50
N THR A 120 -14.23 5.75 4.96
CA THR A 120 -14.85 7.01 4.51
C THR A 120 -16.12 7.26 5.32
N SER A 121 -16.23 8.43 5.95
CA SER A 121 -17.43 8.81 6.69
C SER A 121 -18.60 9.15 5.76
N SER A 122 -19.81 9.25 6.30
CA SER A 122 -20.99 9.73 5.57
C SER A 122 -20.85 11.17 5.06
N THR A 123 -19.92 11.95 5.62
CA THR A 123 -19.58 13.31 5.17
C THR A 123 -18.48 13.33 4.11
N GLY A 124 -17.99 12.16 3.66
CA GLY A 124 -16.94 12.02 2.65
C GLY A 124 -15.51 12.14 3.20
N THR A 125 -15.34 12.23 4.53
CA THR A 125 -14.00 12.34 5.14
C THR A 125 -13.34 10.96 5.13
N THR A 126 -12.21 10.85 4.44
CA THR A 126 -11.40 9.63 4.41
C THR A 126 -10.39 9.63 5.55
N THR A 127 -10.35 8.55 6.33
CA THR A 127 -9.38 8.32 7.42
C THR A 127 -8.65 7.01 7.17
N VAL A 128 -7.34 7.01 7.41
CA VAL A 128 -6.48 5.83 7.31
C VAL A 128 -5.95 5.49 8.69
N ALA A 129 -6.15 4.24 9.13
CA ALA A 129 -5.55 3.70 10.34
C ALA A 129 -4.41 2.76 9.96
N PHE A 130 -3.29 2.83 10.70
CA PHE A 130 -2.11 1.99 10.45
C PHE A 130 -1.95 0.91 11.51
N LEU A 131 -1.65 -0.31 11.07
CA LEU A 131 -1.48 -1.49 11.91
C LEU A 131 -0.12 -2.16 11.61
N PRO A 132 0.78 -2.28 12.61
CA PRO A 132 0.75 -1.58 13.88
C PRO A 132 0.89 -0.06 13.70
N PRO A 133 0.44 0.78 14.66
CA PRO A 133 0.55 2.23 14.55
C PRO A 133 1.99 2.75 14.44
N ALA A 134 2.96 2.02 15.01
CA ALA A 134 4.39 2.36 14.91
C ALA A 134 5.01 1.96 13.56
N GLY A 135 4.32 1.13 12.78
CA GLY A 135 4.87 0.42 11.64
C GLY A 135 5.85 -0.69 12.03
N GLU A 136 6.24 -1.49 11.05
CA GLU A 136 7.28 -2.50 11.18
C GLU A 136 8.48 -2.21 10.30
N PRO A 137 9.71 -2.26 10.85
CA PRO A 137 10.91 -1.97 10.09
C PRO A 137 11.28 -3.12 9.16
N ALA A 138 11.75 -2.77 7.97
CA ALA A 138 12.36 -3.70 7.03
C ALA A 138 13.67 -3.15 6.49
N THR A 139 14.59 -4.05 6.13
CA THR A 139 15.80 -3.69 5.39
C THR A 139 15.84 -4.49 4.11
N VAL A 140 15.85 -3.78 2.99
CA VAL A 140 15.99 -4.38 1.66
C VAL A 140 17.46 -4.46 1.33
N THR A 141 17.90 -5.64 0.91
CA THR A 141 19.22 -5.86 0.31
C THR A 141 19.01 -6.28 -1.13
N ALA A 142 19.91 -5.84 -2.03
CA ALA A 142 19.84 -6.18 -3.43
C ALA A 142 19.83 -7.72 -3.64
N ASN A 143 18.99 -8.18 -4.57
CA ASN A 143 18.77 -9.59 -4.92
C ASN A 143 18.31 -10.48 -3.76
N GLN A 144 17.72 -9.89 -2.71
CA GLN A 144 17.16 -10.62 -1.58
C GLN A 144 15.69 -10.25 -1.34
N THR A 145 14.97 -11.18 -0.73
CA THR A 145 13.61 -10.97 -0.24
C THR A 145 13.66 -10.76 1.27
N ALA A 146 13.19 -9.60 1.73
CA ALA A 146 12.91 -9.37 3.14
C ALA A 146 11.47 -9.80 3.44
N THR A 147 11.27 -10.56 4.53
CA THR A 147 9.95 -11.00 4.95
C THR A 147 9.45 -10.17 6.12
N VAL A 148 8.25 -9.58 5.97
CA VAL A 148 7.55 -8.88 7.07
C VAL A 148 6.14 -9.41 7.17
N ASN A 149 5.77 -9.91 8.35
CA ASN A 149 4.44 -10.43 8.62
C ASN A 149 3.72 -9.53 9.62
N PHE A 150 2.40 -9.42 9.46
CA PHE A 150 1.52 -8.59 10.29
C PHE A 150 0.47 -9.43 10.99
#